data_AF-A0A0L6UE40-F1
#
_entry.id   AF-A0A0L6UE40-F1
#
_cell.length_a   1.000
_cell.length_b   1.000
_cell.length_c   1.000
_cell.angle_alpha   90.00
_cell.angle_beta   90.00
_cell.angle_gamma   90.00
#
_symmetry.space_group_name_H-M   'P 1'
#
loop_
_entity.id
_entity.type
_entity.pdbx_description
1 polymer ?
#
loop_
_entity_poly.entity_id
_entity_poly.type
_entity_poly.pdbx_seq_one_letter_code
_entity_poly.pdbx_strand_id
1 'polypeptide(L)'
;MNMHYAYAMARASDEERKVIKRARDRKRNYTIKKLKFCSENAMKFFHLDVAMLASAALENKRVQRRLRDPPTTPQESLSPQPPKSLPLDFYKPKWFNELLPQQKLEIVNTREVAFLPDASQSLMGKRAPSKKLSNKKFTQTFFDCLSVPYDLTHEIKNDPDDEESKDKGDSSYVGLEEDLDNTS
;
A
#
# COMPACT_ATOMS: atom_id res chain seq x y z
N MET A 1 48.57 -13.79 -5.89
CA MET A 1 47.36 -13.30 -6.59
C MET A 1 47.70 -11.93 -7.14
N ASN A 2 47.74 -11.77 -8.47
CA ASN A 2 48.38 -10.63 -9.14
C ASN A 2 47.49 -9.38 -9.08
N MET A 3 47.95 -8.29 -8.45
CA MET A 3 47.15 -7.07 -8.20
C MET A 3 46.53 -6.47 -9.46
N HIS A 4 47.20 -6.61 -10.60
CA HIS A 4 46.71 -6.11 -11.89
C HIS A 4 45.41 -6.78 -12.33
N TYR A 5 45.24 -8.06 -12.01
CA TYR A 5 44.03 -8.82 -12.36
C TYR A 5 42.84 -8.39 -11.50
N ALA A 6 43.07 -8.12 -10.20
CA ALA A 6 42.03 -7.63 -9.30
C ALA A 6 41.51 -6.24 -9.73
N TYR A 7 42.41 -5.37 -10.18
CA TYR A 7 42.05 -4.03 -10.64
C TYR A 7 41.25 -4.06 -11.95
N ALA A 8 41.62 -4.95 -12.89
CA ALA A 8 40.88 -5.15 -14.14
C ALA A 8 39.46 -5.67 -13.89
N MET A 9 39.30 -6.63 -12.97
CA MET A 9 37.99 -7.18 -12.59
C MET A 9 37.11 -6.15 -11.89
N ALA A 10 37.66 -5.32 -10.99
CA ALA A 10 36.93 -4.25 -10.33
C ALA A 10 36.43 -3.19 -11.34
N ARG A 11 37.28 -2.82 -12.31
CA ARG A 11 36.96 -1.83 -13.34
C ARG A 11 35.90 -2.34 -14.32
N ALA A 12 35.95 -3.63 -14.67
CA ALA A 12 34.93 -4.29 -15.47
C ALA A 12 33.56 -4.29 -14.76
N SER A 13 33.54 -4.60 -13.45
CA SER A 13 32.31 -4.54 -12.65
C SER A 13 31.74 -3.12 -12.54
N ASP A 14 32.59 -2.10 -12.40
CA ASP A 14 32.15 -0.71 -12.35
C ASP A 14 31.64 -0.19 -13.69
N GLU A 15 32.23 -0.62 -14.81
CA GLU A 15 31.70 -0.30 -16.13
C GLU A 15 30.39 -1.03 -16.43
N GLU A 16 30.24 -2.29 -16.02
CA GLU A 16 28.96 -2.99 -16.07
C GLU A 16 27.88 -2.26 -15.25
N ARG A 17 28.23 -1.82 -14.03
CA ARG A 17 27.34 -1.01 -13.17
C ARG A 17 26.97 0.32 -13.83
N LYS A 18 27.92 1.01 -14.47
CA LYS A 18 27.67 2.26 -15.21
C LYS A 18 26.80 2.04 -16.44
N VAL A 19 27.00 0.95 -17.18
CA VAL A 19 26.20 0.59 -18.36
C VAL A 19 24.76 0.27 -17.94
N ILE A 20 24.57 -0.50 -16.86
CA ILE A 20 23.26 -0.78 -16.27
C ILE A 20 22.59 0.52 -15.80
N LYS A 21 23.34 1.43 -15.16
CA LYS A 21 22.84 2.74 -14.74
C LYS A 21 22.40 3.60 -15.93
N ARG A 22 23.24 3.72 -16.97
CA ARG A 22 22.91 4.46 -18.21
C ARG A 22 21.72 3.84 -18.97
N ALA A 23 21.58 2.52 -18.95
CA ALA A 23 20.44 1.83 -19.56
C ALA A 23 19.14 2.06 -18.77
N ARG A 24 19.23 2.19 -17.44
CA ARG A 24 18.12 2.65 -16.58
C ARG A 24 17.74 4.10 -16.88
N ASP A 25 18.72 4.99 -17.06
CA ASP A 25 18.48 6.43 -17.29
C ASP A 25 17.81 6.73 -18.65
N ARG A 26 17.97 5.85 -19.65
CA ARG A 26 17.30 5.97 -20.97
C ARG A 26 15.82 5.54 -20.97
N LYS A 27 15.36 4.83 -19.93
CA LYS A 27 13.94 4.52 -19.75
C LYS A 27 13.33 5.60 -18.86
N ARG A 28 12.15 6.11 -19.23
CA ARG A 28 11.36 7.03 -18.40
C ARG A 28 10.89 6.27 -17.15
N ASN A 29 11.75 6.17 -16.14
CA ASN A 29 11.43 5.53 -14.87
C ASN A 29 10.72 6.57 -14.01
N TYR A 30 9.60 6.18 -13.41
CA TYR A 30 8.89 7.06 -12.49
C TYR A 30 9.50 6.91 -11.10
N THR A 31 9.84 8.03 -10.47
CA THR A 31 10.37 8.03 -9.10
C THR A 31 9.23 7.95 -8.10
N ILE A 32 9.26 6.96 -7.21
CA ILE A 32 8.29 6.86 -6.10
C ILE A 32 8.76 7.79 -4.98
N LYS A 33 8.15 8.98 -4.87
CA LYS A 33 8.47 9.95 -3.80
C LYS A 33 7.73 9.59 -2.51
N LYS A 34 8.35 9.91 -1.37
CA LYS A 34 7.76 9.73 -0.04
C LYS A 34 6.71 10.82 0.20
N LEU A 35 5.49 10.42 0.51
CA LEU A 35 4.44 11.37 0.93
C LEU A 35 4.70 11.80 2.37
N LYS A 36 4.54 13.10 2.66
CA LYS A 36 4.84 13.68 3.98
C LYS A 36 3.99 13.07 5.09
N PHE A 37 2.75 12.76 4.79
CA PHE A 37 1.76 12.20 5.70
C PHE A 37 1.77 10.66 5.78
N CYS A 38 2.39 9.94 4.83
CA CYS A 38 2.32 8.47 4.81
C CYS A 38 3.22 7.80 5.85
N SER A 39 2.68 6.83 6.57
CA SER A 39 3.41 6.00 7.52
C SER A 39 4.55 5.23 6.84
N GLU A 40 5.55 4.84 7.64
CA GLU A 40 6.64 4.00 7.14
C GLU A 40 6.12 2.63 6.69
N ASN A 41 5.07 2.15 7.34
CA ASN A 41 4.44 0.89 7.02
C ASN A 41 3.73 0.93 5.65
N ALA A 42 3.00 2.01 5.37
CA ALA A 42 2.44 2.26 4.04
C ALA A 42 3.54 2.39 2.97
N MET A 43 4.66 3.05 3.31
CA MET A 43 5.81 3.17 2.40
C MET A 43 6.43 1.82 2.03
N LYS A 44 6.53 0.88 3.00
CA LYS A 44 6.96 -0.50 2.71
C LYS A 44 6.05 -1.14 1.66
N PHE A 45 4.73 -0.96 1.77
CA PHE A 45 3.77 -1.50 0.80
C PHE A 45 3.93 -0.88 -0.60
N PHE A 46 4.19 0.42 -0.70
CA PHE A 46 4.46 1.07 -2.00
C PHE A 46 5.72 0.56 -2.71
N HIS A 47 6.64 -0.07 -1.99
CA HIS A 47 7.81 -0.74 -2.58
C HIS A 47 7.51 -2.14 -3.14
N LEU A 48 6.24 -2.56 -3.21
CA LEU A 48 5.82 -3.82 -3.86
C LEU A 48 6.38 -3.98 -5.28
N ASP A 49 6.50 -2.88 -6.03
CA ASP A 49 7.04 -2.90 -7.39
C ASP A 49 8.46 -3.51 -7.46
N VAL A 50 9.29 -3.24 -6.44
CA VAL A 50 10.65 -3.79 -6.32
C VAL A 50 10.60 -5.29 -6.08
N ALA A 51 9.74 -5.75 -5.16
CA ALA A 51 9.55 -7.16 -4.87
C ALA A 51 9.03 -7.93 -6.11
N MET A 52 8.07 -7.34 -6.84
CA MET A 52 7.58 -7.90 -8.09
C MET A 52 8.66 -7.93 -9.18
N LEU A 53 9.62 -6.99 -9.18
CA LEU A 53 10.70 -6.97 -10.18
C LEU A 53 11.68 -8.12 -9.91
N ALA A 54 12.02 -8.31 -8.63
CA ALA A 54 12.83 -9.43 -8.20
C ALA A 54 12.17 -10.79 -8.51
N SER A 55 10.86 -10.94 -8.27
CA SER A 55 10.15 -12.19 -8.56
C SER A 55 10.10 -12.50 -10.06
N ALA A 56 9.79 -11.51 -10.89
CA ALA A 56 9.73 -11.70 -12.33
C ALA A 56 11.10 -12.07 -12.95
N ALA A 57 12.19 -11.52 -12.41
CA ALA A 57 13.54 -11.89 -12.81
C ALA A 57 13.84 -13.36 -12.49
N LEU A 58 13.40 -13.85 -11.33
CA LEU A 58 13.57 -15.26 -10.94
C LEU A 58 12.77 -16.22 -11.83
N GLU A 59 11.59 -15.80 -12.28
CA GLU A 59 10.73 -16.58 -13.18
C GLU A 59 11.11 -16.44 -14.67
N ASN A 60 12.18 -15.71 -15.01
CA ASN A 60 12.58 -15.37 -16.38
C ASN A 60 11.45 -14.78 -17.25
N LYS A 61 10.46 -14.12 -16.62
CA LYS A 61 9.31 -13.54 -17.32
C LYS A 61 9.67 -12.13 -17.79
N ARG A 62 9.41 -11.87 -19.08
CA ARG A 62 9.54 -10.52 -19.64
C ARG A 62 8.35 -9.67 -19.19
N VAL A 63 8.58 -8.74 -18.26
CA VAL A 63 7.51 -7.86 -17.78
C VAL A 63 7.41 -6.61 -18.65
N GLN A 64 6.28 -6.43 -19.32
CA GLN A 64 5.90 -5.17 -19.94
C GLN A 64 5.20 -4.27 -18.91
N ARG A 65 5.94 -3.73 -17.95
CA ARG A 65 5.44 -2.68 -17.05
C ARG A 65 6.37 -1.49 -17.01
N ARG A 66 5.79 -0.33 -16.69
CA ARG A 66 6.57 0.88 -16.46
C ARG A 66 7.44 0.67 -15.21
N LEU A 67 8.73 0.94 -15.32
CA LEU A 67 9.63 0.83 -14.19
C LEU A 67 9.38 2.00 -13.24
N ARG A 68 9.18 1.65 -11.98
CA ARG A 68 9.05 2.59 -10.88
C ARG A 68 10.10 2.23 -9.85
N ASP A 69 11.02 3.16 -9.60
CA ASP A 69 12.11 2.94 -8.67
C ASP A 69 12.00 3.98 -7.55
N PRO A 70 12.11 3.59 -6.27
CA PRO A 70 12.30 4.54 -5.21
C PRO A 70 13.65 5.26 -5.44
N PRO A 71 13.73 6.58 -5.18
CA PRO A 71 14.97 7.31 -5.35
C PRO A 71 16.01 6.82 -4.33
N THR A 72 17.28 6.80 -4.72
CA THR A 72 18.40 6.41 -3.84
C THR A 72 18.44 7.25 -2.57
N THR A 73 18.10 8.53 -2.68
CA THR A 73 17.86 9.43 -1.55
C THR A 73 16.36 9.66 -1.40
N PRO A 74 15.74 9.39 -0.24
CA PRO A 74 14.32 9.64 -0.05
C PRO A 74 13.97 11.10 -0.36
N GLN A 75 13.10 11.31 -1.36
CA GLN A 75 12.60 12.63 -1.73
C GLN A 75 11.16 12.78 -1.29
N GLU A 76 10.86 13.88 -0.60
CA GLU A 76 9.48 14.21 -0.28
C GLU A 76 8.70 14.64 -1.52
N SER A 77 7.46 14.18 -1.61
CA SER A 77 6.52 14.64 -2.62
C SER A 77 6.05 16.07 -2.32
N LEU A 78 5.77 16.82 -3.38
CA LEU A 78 5.14 18.14 -3.31
C LEU A 78 3.61 18.05 -3.22
N SER A 79 3.03 16.84 -3.22
CA SER A 79 1.58 16.66 -3.12
C SER A 79 1.06 17.30 -1.83
N PRO A 80 0.21 18.34 -1.92
CA PRO A 80 -0.17 19.14 -0.77
C PRO A 80 -1.28 18.50 0.06
N GLN A 81 -2.15 17.69 -0.56
CA GLN A 81 -3.35 17.17 0.08
C GLN A 81 -3.22 15.67 0.36
N PRO A 82 -3.51 15.24 1.59
CA PRO A 82 -3.66 13.83 1.90
C PRO A 82 -4.90 13.26 1.20
N PRO A 83 -4.86 12.00 0.74
CA PRO A 83 -6.08 11.28 0.39
C PRO A 83 -7.01 11.21 1.61
N LYS A 84 -8.32 11.23 1.36
CA LYS A 84 -9.36 11.15 2.40
C LYS A 84 -9.85 9.71 2.56
N SER A 85 -10.37 9.39 3.74
CA SER A 85 -11.01 8.10 4.08
C SER A 85 -10.10 6.88 3.90
N LEU A 86 -8.78 7.06 4.09
CA LEU A 86 -7.88 5.90 4.19
C LEU A 86 -7.81 5.38 5.63
N PRO A 87 -7.46 4.09 5.82
CA PRO A 87 -7.25 3.48 7.13
C PRO A 87 -6.24 4.24 7.98
N LEU A 88 -6.40 4.18 9.31
CA LEU A 88 -5.59 4.94 10.28
C LEU A 88 -4.07 4.73 10.09
N ASP A 89 -3.67 3.49 9.88
CA ASP A 89 -2.28 3.05 9.75
C ASP A 89 -1.60 3.45 8.43
N PHE A 90 -2.35 4.06 7.52
CA PHE A 90 -1.80 4.72 6.34
C PHE A 90 -1.03 6.00 6.69
N TYR A 91 -1.48 6.73 7.71
CA TYR A 91 -0.93 8.03 8.06
C TYR A 91 0.15 7.92 9.15
N LYS A 92 1.14 8.83 9.16
CA LYS A 92 2.13 8.88 10.24
C LYS A 92 1.45 9.31 11.54
N PRO A 93 1.73 8.66 12.68
CA PRO A 93 1.16 9.05 13.97
C PRO A 93 1.44 10.51 14.32
N LYS A 94 2.69 10.97 14.16
CA LYS A 94 3.06 12.37 14.42
C LYS A 94 2.24 13.36 13.59
N TRP A 95 2.09 13.09 12.29
CA TRP A 95 1.32 13.95 11.40
C TRP A 95 -0.16 13.96 11.75
N PHE A 96 -0.74 12.78 12.07
CA PHE A 96 -2.13 12.66 12.48
C PHE A 96 -2.40 13.40 13.79
N ASN A 97 -1.54 13.23 14.79
CA ASN A 97 -1.70 13.83 16.12
C ASN A 97 -1.63 15.37 16.09
N GLU A 98 -0.93 15.95 15.12
CA GLU A 98 -0.85 17.39 14.89
C GLU A 98 -2.10 17.98 14.21
N LEU A 99 -3.02 17.15 13.70
CA LEU A 99 -4.27 17.62 13.08
C LEU A 99 -5.29 18.12 14.10
N LEU A 100 -6.12 19.07 13.68
CA LEU A 100 -7.30 19.46 14.44
C LEU A 100 -8.32 18.31 14.50
N PRO A 101 -9.10 18.15 15.59
CA PRO A 101 -10.09 17.07 15.73
C PRO A 101 -11.05 16.96 14.54
N GLN A 102 -11.53 18.09 14.01
CA GLN A 102 -12.42 18.11 12.84
C GLN A 102 -11.75 17.58 11.57
N GLN A 103 -10.45 17.87 11.39
CA GLN A 103 -9.67 17.38 10.25
C GLN A 103 -9.38 15.87 10.38
N LYS A 104 -9.15 15.37 11.61
CA LYS A 104 -8.97 13.93 11.85
C LYS A 104 -10.19 13.13 11.36
N LEU A 105 -11.39 13.59 11.70
CA LEU A 105 -12.66 12.96 11.30
C LEU A 105 -12.93 13.05 9.79
N GLU A 106 -12.56 14.15 9.14
CA GLU A 106 -12.81 14.33 7.69
C GLU A 106 -11.81 13.54 6.83
N ILE A 107 -10.56 13.43 7.28
CA ILE A 107 -9.46 12.91 6.45
C ILE A 107 -9.25 11.42 6.69
N VAL A 108 -9.38 10.92 7.91
CA VAL A 108 -8.92 9.57 8.29
C VAL A 108 -10.09 8.69 8.70
N ASN A 109 -10.11 7.46 8.20
CA ASN A 109 -10.98 6.43 8.74
C ASN A 109 -10.32 5.83 9.99
N THR A 110 -10.74 6.31 11.16
CA THR A 110 -10.15 5.88 12.43
C THR A 110 -10.70 4.55 12.94
N ARG A 111 -11.68 3.94 12.24
CA ARG A 111 -12.29 2.65 12.64
C ARG A 111 -11.61 1.44 12.01
N GLU A 112 -10.70 1.64 11.07
CA GLU A 112 -10.11 0.56 10.28
C GLU A 112 -8.59 0.69 10.18
N VAL A 113 -7.94 -0.48 10.12
CA VAL A 113 -6.51 -0.65 9.83
C VAL A 113 -6.35 -1.66 8.70
N ALA A 114 -5.35 -1.49 7.84
CA ALA A 114 -5.19 -2.29 6.63
C ALA A 114 -3.83 -3.02 6.52
N PHE A 115 -2.82 -2.56 7.25
CA PHE A 115 -1.48 -3.12 7.25
C PHE A 115 -1.26 -4.05 8.44
N LEU A 116 -0.39 -5.03 8.24
CA LEU A 116 0.17 -5.78 9.36
C LEU A 116 1.10 -4.86 10.17
N PRO A 117 1.33 -5.13 11.47
CA PRO A 117 2.33 -4.40 12.27
C PRO A 117 3.68 -4.25 11.56
N ASP A 118 4.07 -5.25 10.79
CA ASP A 118 5.11 -5.12 9.78
C ASP A 118 4.56 -5.43 8.37
N ALA A 119 4.36 -4.38 7.57
CA ALA A 119 3.86 -4.49 6.20
C ALA A 119 4.83 -5.22 5.26
N SER A 120 6.11 -5.38 5.63
CA SER A 120 7.05 -6.17 4.82
C SER A 120 6.63 -7.64 4.73
N GLN A 121 5.98 -8.16 5.76
CA GLN A 121 5.44 -9.52 5.80
C GLN A 121 4.34 -9.73 4.75
N SER A 122 3.60 -8.67 4.38
CA SER A 122 2.60 -8.72 3.31
C SER A 122 3.21 -8.94 1.93
N LEU A 123 4.49 -8.61 1.75
CA LEU A 123 5.24 -8.76 0.51
C LEU A 123 5.94 -10.12 0.39
N MET A 124 5.94 -10.92 1.47
CA MET A 124 6.54 -12.24 1.43
C MET A 124 5.69 -13.19 0.57
N GLY A 125 6.34 -14.09 -0.17
CA GLY A 125 5.64 -15.09 -1.00
C GLY A 125 4.80 -16.09 -0.21
N LYS A 126 5.00 -16.19 1.11
CA LYS A 126 4.21 -17.03 2.00
C LYS A 126 2.99 -16.26 2.49
N ARG A 127 1.80 -16.84 2.31
CA ARG A 127 0.55 -16.22 2.75
C ARG A 127 0.47 -16.22 4.28
N ALA A 128 0.48 -15.03 4.89
CA ALA A 128 0.22 -14.89 6.32
C ALA A 128 -1.20 -15.41 6.66
N PRO A 129 -1.40 -16.06 7.83
CA PRO A 129 -2.72 -16.54 8.26
C PRO A 129 -3.77 -15.43 8.31
N SER A 130 -3.35 -14.23 8.71
CA SER A 130 -4.17 -13.02 8.79
C SER A 130 -4.76 -12.58 7.44
N LYS A 131 -4.16 -12.94 6.30
CA LYS A 131 -4.69 -12.65 4.95
C LYS A 131 -5.94 -13.46 4.58
N LYS A 132 -6.35 -14.41 5.42
CA LYS A 132 -7.64 -15.13 5.25
C LYS A 132 -8.77 -14.52 6.08
N LEU A 133 -8.45 -13.54 6.94
CA LEU A 133 -9.45 -12.86 7.75
C LEU A 133 -10.26 -11.90 6.88
N SER A 134 -11.53 -11.71 7.24
CA SER A 134 -12.31 -10.58 6.73
C SER A 134 -11.76 -9.27 7.31
N ASN A 135 -12.01 -8.15 6.63
CA ASN A 135 -11.53 -6.83 7.07
C ASN A 135 -11.94 -6.55 8.53
N LYS A 136 -13.18 -6.86 8.92
CA LYS A 136 -13.67 -6.70 10.30
C LYS A 136 -12.80 -7.46 11.32
N LYS A 137 -12.52 -8.74 11.07
CA LYS A 137 -11.69 -9.57 11.95
C LYS A 137 -10.24 -9.10 11.96
N PHE A 138 -9.73 -8.67 10.80
CA PHE A 138 -8.38 -8.13 10.68
C PHE A 138 -8.22 -6.88 11.54
N THR A 139 -9.12 -5.91 11.38
CA THR A 139 -9.15 -4.69 12.19
C THR A 139 -9.21 -5.06 13.66
N GLN A 140 -10.17 -5.87 14.10
CA GLN A 140 -10.28 -6.27 15.52
C GLN A 140 -9.00 -6.91 16.08
N THR A 141 -8.22 -7.61 15.26
CA THR A 141 -6.98 -8.28 15.71
C THR A 141 -5.81 -7.31 15.87
N PHE A 142 -5.71 -6.30 15.01
CA PHE A 142 -4.53 -5.43 14.93
C PHE A 142 -4.79 -3.97 15.33
N PHE A 143 -6.05 -3.59 15.52
CA PHE A 143 -6.42 -2.20 15.82
C PHE A 143 -5.78 -1.72 17.11
N ASP A 144 -5.87 -2.50 18.18
CA ASP A 144 -5.35 -2.12 19.50
C ASP A 144 -3.84 -1.89 19.45
N CYS A 145 -3.08 -2.71 18.72
CA CYS A 145 -1.63 -2.54 18.65
C CYS A 145 -1.20 -1.41 17.70
N LEU A 146 -1.95 -1.19 16.62
CA LEU A 146 -1.65 -0.16 15.63
C LEU A 146 -2.14 1.23 16.02
N SER A 147 -3.18 1.33 16.85
CA SER A 147 -3.76 2.61 17.28
C SER A 147 -3.02 3.26 18.44
N VAL A 148 -2.22 2.52 19.23
CA VAL A 148 -1.41 3.03 20.37
C VAL A 148 -0.70 4.37 20.13
N PRO A 149 0.00 4.61 18.99
CA PRO A 149 0.72 5.86 18.79
C PRO A 149 -0.19 7.03 18.34
N TYR A 150 -1.48 6.79 18.11
CA TYR A 150 -2.43 7.78 17.61
C TYR A 150 -3.28 8.34 18.76
N ASP A 151 -3.47 9.66 18.77
CA ASP A 151 -4.35 10.35 19.71
C ASP A 151 -5.80 10.33 19.19
N LEU A 152 -6.54 9.33 19.66
CA LEU A 152 -7.95 9.08 19.35
C LEU A 152 -8.92 9.66 20.40
N THR A 153 -8.47 10.53 21.31
CA THR A 153 -9.31 11.10 22.39
C THR A 153 -10.52 11.91 21.91
N HIS A 154 -10.50 12.34 20.65
CA HIS A 154 -11.57 13.07 19.98
C HIS A 154 -12.72 12.19 19.49
N GLU A 155 -12.55 10.87 19.49
CA GLU A 155 -13.64 9.94 19.19
C GLU A 155 -14.57 9.81 20.38
N ILE A 156 -15.73 10.44 20.26
CA ILE A 156 -16.85 10.19 21.16
C ILE A 156 -17.25 8.72 20.98
N LYS A 157 -17.17 7.92 22.05
CA LYS A 157 -17.66 6.54 22.08
C LYS A 157 -19.07 6.51 21.49
N ASN A 158 -19.25 5.80 20.37
CA ASN A 158 -20.56 5.28 20.03
C ASN A 158 -20.66 3.94 20.75
N ASP A 159 -21.68 3.79 21.58
CA ASP A 159 -21.95 2.55 22.31
C ASP A 159 -22.05 1.36 21.33
N PRO A 160 -21.57 0.17 21.71
CA PRO A 160 -21.61 -1.03 20.89
C PRO A 160 -22.98 -1.72 20.96
N ASP A 161 -24.08 -0.98 20.75
CA ASP A 161 -25.45 -1.52 20.83
C ASP A 161 -26.30 -1.14 19.61
N ASP A 162 -25.74 -1.34 18.41
CA ASP A 162 -26.57 -1.45 17.20
C ASP A 162 -26.66 -2.93 16.83
N GLU A 163 -27.50 -3.59 17.62
CA GLU A 163 -27.93 -4.97 17.50
C GLU A 163 -28.44 -5.31 16.10
N GLU A 164 -28.16 -6.55 15.74
CA GLU A 164 -28.68 -7.37 14.66
C GLU A 164 -29.99 -6.88 13.97
N SER A 165 -29.91 -6.39 12.73
CA SER A 165 -31.03 -6.52 11.78
C SER A 165 -30.82 -7.75 10.91
N LYS A 166 -31.41 -8.88 11.33
CA LYS A 166 -31.73 -9.98 10.40
C LYS A 166 -32.82 -9.49 9.47
N ASP A 167 -32.45 -8.99 8.30
CA ASP A 167 -33.42 -8.92 7.20
C ASP A 167 -33.37 -10.22 6.40
N LYS A 168 -34.33 -11.09 6.69
CA LYS A 168 -34.71 -12.24 5.88
C LYS A 168 -35.54 -11.71 4.70
N GLY A 169 -34.86 -11.24 3.66
CA GLY A 169 -35.48 -10.87 2.39
C GLY A 169 -35.09 -11.83 1.27
N ASP A 170 -35.79 -12.96 1.19
CA ASP A 170 -35.81 -13.80 -0.01
C ASP A 170 -36.50 -13.02 -1.13
N SER A 171 -35.75 -12.65 -2.17
CA SER A 171 -36.27 -12.00 -3.36
C SER A 171 -35.64 -12.69 -4.56
N SER A 172 -36.27 -13.80 -4.98
CA SER A 172 -36.03 -14.40 -6.28
C SER A 172 -36.54 -13.44 -7.35
N TYR A 173 -35.64 -12.65 -7.92
CA TYR A 173 -35.91 -11.86 -9.11
C TYR A 173 -36.15 -12.82 -10.29
N VAL A 174 -37.42 -13.06 -10.61
CA VAL A 174 -37.85 -13.68 -11.86
C VAL A 174 -38.09 -12.53 -12.84
N GLY A 175 -37.16 -12.33 -13.76
CA GLY A 175 -37.30 -11.34 -14.82
C GLY A 175 -38.46 -11.70 -15.74
N LEU A 176 -39.37 -10.76 -15.95
CA LEU A 176 -40.28 -10.80 -17.08
C LEU A 176 -39.52 -10.27 -18.30
N GLU A 177 -39.29 -11.14 -19.28
CA GLU A 177 -38.86 -10.74 -20.62
C GLU A 177 -40.02 -10.03 -21.31
N GLU A 178 -39.90 -8.73 -21.51
CA GLU A 178 -40.83 -7.97 -22.35
C GLU A 178 -40.36 -8.08 -23.81
N ASP A 179 -41.14 -8.81 -24.60
CA ASP A 179 -40.99 -8.96 -26.05
C ASP A 179 -41.29 -7.61 -26.73
N LEU A 180 -40.30 -7.04 -27.41
CA LEU A 180 -40.40 -5.75 -28.13
C LEU A 180 -40.70 -5.94 -29.62
N ASP A 181 -41.57 -6.88 -29.96
CA ASP A 181 -42.14 -6.98 -31.30
C ASP A 181 -43.53 -6.34 -31.28
N ASN A 182 -43.57 -5.02 -31.52
CA ASN A 182 -44.58 -4.33 -32.34
C ASN A 182 -44.59 -2.82 -32.07
N THR A 183 -43.89 -2.06 -32.91
CA THR A 183 -44.39 -0.74 -33.30
C THR A 183 -44.20 -0.57 -34.80
N SER A 184 -45.35 -0.51 -35.49
CA SER A 184 -45.51 -0.27 -36.93
C SER A 184 -45.04 1.12 -37.36
#